data_AF-A0A6N3BWG5-F1
#
_entry.id   AF-A0A6N3BWG5-F1
#
_cell.length_a   1.000
_cell.length_b   1.000
_cell.length_c   1.000
_cell.angle_alpha   90.00
_cell.angle_beta   90.00
_cell.angle_gamma   90.00
#
_symmetry.space_group_name_H-M   'P 1'
#
loop_
_entity.id
_entity.type
_entity.pdbx_description
1 polymer ?
#
loop_
_entity_poly.entity_id
_entity_poly.type
_entity_poly.pdbx_seq_one_letter_code
_entity_poly.pdbx_strand_id
1 'polypeptide(L)'
;MKKQFAAVFAATALLGVTSAFAANPFSDVTPDSWAYQAVSQLAAAGIVNGYPDGTFKGQNDITRYEMAQMVAKAMANQDKANAEQQAMINRLADEFSNELNNLGVRVSKLEDRVGNVKVTGDARIRYQGSEDKGVYKDGSKSLTDGRARVQFNAKVNDKTDAVVRVKGGYEFGDASNGTTAKIDRAYVDHRFGQNVSAKAGRFNQTIGGGLMYDDTFDGAQLNVGNDKIQVQGAYGYMMEGAAEGNAKSDNPSVSYVGVKGKIGQESSVGGFYSRLSSGKLEHNGASVATDHQNVYGFNADFRKDKVWVGGEWLKASDVANSQAWTAGVGYGNYDIAKKGTWDVKGQYFNQKANAPIVSSTWDQAYDLTNTNNGYKGYVATVDYAVQDNVGLSAGYGFNSKDQSGKDLSDFYRAELNYKF
;
A
#
# COMPACT_ATOMS: atom_id res chain seq x y z
N MET A 1 5.55 39.19 -36.58
CA MET A 1 5.08 39.37 -35.18
C MET A 1 4.51 38.08 -34.54
N LYS A 2 5.01 36.86 -34.84
CA LYS A 2 4.44 35.61 -34.28
C LYS A 2 5.45 34.55 -33.79
N LYS A 3 6.74 34.90 -33.63
CA LYS A 3 7.76 33.97 -33.08
C LYS A 3 8.64 34.56 -31.96
N GLN A 4 8.36 35.78 -31.51
CA GLN A 4 9.22 36.56 -30.61
C GLN A 4 8.97 36.35 -29.10
N PHE A 5 8.26 35.27 -28.72
CA PHE A 5 7.68 35.17 -27.37
C PHE A 5 8.18 34.01 -26.50
N ALA A 6 8.89 33.01 -27.03
CA ALA A 6 9.14 31.76 -26.29
C ALA A 6 10.14 31.91 -25.13
N ALA A 7 11.27 32.59 -25.35
CA ALA A 7 12.34 32.70 -24.35
C ALA A 7 11.93 33.53 -23.12
N VAL A 8 11.11 34.56 -23.32
CA VAL A 8 10.71 35.44 -22.20
C VAL A 8 9.43 34.98 -21.52
N PHE A 9 8.51 34.27 -22.19
CA PHE A 9 7.37 33.64 -21.49
C PHE A 9 7.82 32.54 -20.52
N ALA A 10 8.86 31.77 -20.89
CA ALA A 10 9.49 30.82 -19.99
C ALA A 10 10.20 31.54 -18.81
N ALA A 11 10.81 32.70 -19.08
CA ALA A 11 11.52 33.49 -18.07
C ALA A 11 10.60 34.24 -17.09
N THR A 12 9.47 34.79 -17.54
CA THR A 12 8.48 35.47 -16.69
C THR A 12 7.67 34.50 -15.84
N ALA A 13 7.43 33.27 -16.33
CA ALA A 13 6.77 32.21 -15.58
C ALA A 13 7.62 31.67 -14.41
N LEU A 14 8.95 31.79 -14.48
CA LEU A 14 9.88 31.27 -13.48
C LEU A 14 10.08 32.18 -12.26
N LEU A 15 9.56 33.42 -12.24
CA LEU A 15 10.13 34.43 -11.35
C LEU A 15 9.15 35.30 -10.54
N GLY A 16 7.84 35.03 -10.52
CA GLY A 16 6.89 35.57 -9.53
C GLY A 16 7.19 37.01 -9.09
N VAL A 17 6.83 37.98 -9.92
CA VAL A 17 7.33 39.37 -9.88
C VAL A 17 7.14 40.02 -8.50
N THR A 18 8.24 40.27 -7.76
CA THR A 18 8.49 41.51 -6.99
C THR A 18 9.99 41.72 -6.69
N SER A 19 10.51 42.86 -7.15
CA SER A 19 11.56 43.72 -6.55
C SER A 19 12.98 43.21 -6.24
N ALA A 20 13.93 43.54 -7.14
CA ALA A 20 15.16 44.32 -6.89
C ALA A 20 15.92 44.42 -8.24
N PHE A 21 16.33 45.63 -8.65
CA PHE A 21 17.07 45.83 -9.91
C PHE A 21 18.49 45.26 -9.77
N ALA A 22 18.67 43.99 -10.15
CA ALA A 22 20.00 43.46 -10.43
C ALA A 22 20.55 44.17 -11.67
N ALA A 23 21.81 44.61 -11.63
CA ALA A 23 22.47 45.20 -12.79
C ALA A 23 22.56 44.14 -13.90
N ASN A 24 21.95 44.44 -15.04
CA ASN A 24 21.98 43.56 -16.21
C ASN A 24 23.40 43.52 -16.80
N PRO A 25 24.04 42.35 -16.98
CA PRO A 25 25.37 42.27 -17.58
C PRO A 25 25.38 42.38 -19.11
N PHE A 26 24.21 42.41 -19.78
CA PHE A 26 24.15 42.36 -21.25
C PHE A 26 23.91 43.73 -21.91
N SER A 27 24.76 44.08 -22.88
CA SER A 27 24.75 45.41 -23.53
C SER A 27 23.57 45.65 -24.48
N ASP A 28 22.93 44.59 -24.97
CA ASP A 28 21.80 44.62 -25.92
C ASP A 28 20.42 44.53 -25.25
N VAL A 29 20.38 44.52 -23.91
CA VAL A 29 19.13 44.50 -23.13
C VAL A 29 19.09 45.77 -22.28
N THR A 30 18.51 46.82 -22.86
CA THR A 30 18.40 48.15 -22.24
C THR A 30 17.35 48.19 -21.12
N PRO A 31 17.45 49.13 -20.16
CA PRO A 31 16.46 49.27 -19.08
C PRO A 31 15.00 49.41 -19.54
N ASP A 32 14.78 49.98 -20.74
CA ASP A 32 13.46 50.15 -21.35
C ASP A 32 12.95 48.88 -22.06
N SER A 33 13.77 47.81 -22.12
CA SER A 33 13.37 46.54 -22.70
C SER A 33 12.39 45.82 -21.79
N TRP A 34 11.29 45.33 -22.36
CA TRP A 34 10.33 44.47 -21.69
C TRP A 34 10.96 43.19 -21.08
N ALA A 35 12.08 42.74 -21.63
CA ALA A 35 12.82 41.57 -21.15
C ALA A 35 13.85 41.90 -20.05
N TYR A 36 14.11 43.19 -19.78
CA TYR A 36 15.20 43.63 -18.90
C TYR A 36 15.14 42.96 -17.54
N GLN A 37 13.99 42.99 -16.87
CA GLN A 37 13.85 42.43 -15.53
C GLN A 37 14.05 40.91 -15.53
N ALA A 38 13.42 40.19 -16.47
CA ALA A 38 13.50 38.74 -16.55
C ALA A 38 14.93 38.27 -16.86
N VAL A 39 15.59 38.91 -17.83
CA VAL A 39 16.96 38.56 -18.23
C VAL A 39 17.95 38.89 -17.11
N SER A 40 17.80 40.03 -16.44
CA SER A 40 18.67 40.42 -15.31
C SER A 40 18.58 39.42 -14.16
N GLN A 41 17.37 38.95 -13.83
CA GLN A 41 17.17 37.97 -12.77
C GLN A 41 17.72 36.59 -13.16
N LEU A 42 17.52 36.15 -14.40
CA LEU A 42 18.10 34.89 -14.89
C LEU A 42 19.63 34.95 -14.94
N ALA A 43 20.21 36.10 -15.27
CA ALA A 43 21.65 36.30 -15.22
C ALA A 43 22.19 36.26 -13.78
N ALA A 44 21.53 36.97 -12.87
CA ALA A 44 21.88 36.96 -11.44
C ALA A 44 21.75 35.55 -10.83
N ALA A 45 20.79 34.75 -11.30
CA ALA A 45 20.62 33.35 -10.90
C ALA A 45 21.63 32.39 -11.57
N GLY A 46 22.50 32.88 -12.47
CA GLY A 46 23.47 32.07 -13.21
C GLY A 46 22.83 31.13 -14.24
N ILE A 47 21.57 31.38 -14.62
CA ILE A 47 20.81 30.58 -15.59
C ILE A 47 21.17 31.01 -17.02
N VAL A 48 21.35 32.31 -17.24
CA VAL A 48 21.74 32.90 -18.53
C VAL A 48 23.10 33.57 -18.40
N ASN A 49 24.03 33.20 -19.28
CA ASN A 49 25.40 33.75 -19.29
C ASN A 49 25.69 34.69 -20.47
N GLY A 50 24.76 34.80 -21.43
CA GLY A 50 24.96 35.55 -22.67
C GLY A 50 26.09 34.99 -23.55
N TYR A 51 26.51 35.81 -24.50
CA TYR A 51 27.56 35.52 -25.47
C TYR A 51 28.89 36.16 -25.03
N PRO A 52 30.04 35.66 -25.53
CA PRO A 52 31.36 36.22 -25.18
C PRO A 52 31.55 37.70 -25.53
N ASP A 53 30.73 38.24 -26.43
CA ASP A 53 30.71 39.66 -26.83
C ASP A 53 29.92 40.55 -25.85
N GLY A 54 29.40 39.99 -24.75
CA GLY A 54 28.65 40.73 -23.73
C GLY A 54 27.17 40.94 -24.07
N THR A 55 26.62 40.22 -25.05
CA THR A 55 25.21 40.33 -25.46
C THR A 55 24.36 39.13 -25.01
N PHE A 56 23.04 39.31 -24.91
CA PHE A 56 22.05 38.25 -24.68
C PHE A 56 21.51 37.66 -25.99
N LYS A 57 21.41 38.48 -27.04
CA LYS A 57 20.83 38.17 -28.36
C LYS A 57 19.39 37.64 -28.28
N GLY A 58 18.56 38.27 -27.45
CA GLY A 58 17.18 37.83 -27.18
C GLY A 58 16.22 37.87 -28.38
N GLN A 59 16.65 38.37 -29.54
CA GLN A 59 15.90 38.35 -30.80
C GLN A 59 16.19 37.12 -31.67
N ASN A 60 17.19 36.32 -31.31
CA ASN A 60 17.51 35.09 -32.03
C ASN A 60 16.56 33.94 -31.60
N ASP A 61 16.31 33.02 -32.52
CA ASP A 61 15.61 31.77 -32.21
C ASP A 61 16.47 30.93 -31.25
N ILE A 62 15.84 30.39 -30.21
CA ILE A 62 16.49 29.47 -29.26
C ILE A 62 16.22 28.03 -29.68
N THR A 63 17.25 27.19 -29.68
CA THR A 63 17.12 25.76 -29.93
C THR A 63 16.58 25.03 -28.69
N ARG A 64 15.94 23.87 -28.90
CA ARG A 64 15.50 23.01 -27.78
C ARG A 64 16.66 22.60 -26.87
N TYR A 65 17.86 22.45 -27.42
CA TYR A 65 19.07 22.11 -26.66
C TYR A 65 19.54 23.27 -25.78
N GLU A 66 19.56 24.50 -26.29
CA GLU A 66 19.89 25.70 -25.50
C GLU A 66 18.85 25.93 -24.38
N MET A 67 17.57 25.65 -24.66
CA MET A 67 16.54 25.68 -23.62
C MET A 67 16.78 24.62 -22.56
N ALA A 68 17.11 23.38 -22.93
CA ALA A 68 17.45 22.33 -21.98
C ALA A 68 18.68 22.68 -21.12
N GLN A 69 19.67 23.38 -21.67
CA GLN A 69 20.80 23.90 -20.88
C GLN A 69 20.37 24.96 -19.86
N MET A 70 19.43 25.84 -20.22
CA MET A 70 18.84 26.79 -19.28
C MET A 70 18.05 26.08 -18.18
N VAL A 71 17.26 25.06 -18.52
CA VAL A 71 16.53 24.22 -17.54
C VAL A 71 17.52 23.51 -16.61
N ALA A 72 18.59 22.92 -17.13
CA ALA A 72 19.63 22.25 -16.33
C ALA A 72 20.27 23.21 -15.31
N LYS A 73 20.55 24.45 -15.70
CA LYS A 73 21.11 25.48 -14.80
C LYS A 73 20.09 25.98 -13.79
N ALA A 74 18.83 26.10 -14.17
CA ALA A 74 17.74 26.43 -13.26
C ALA A 74 17.57 25.31 -12.21
N MET A 75 17.65 24.04 -12.62
CA MET A 75 17.65 22.89 -11.72
C MET A 75 18.84 22.92 -10.75
N ALA A 76 20.04 23.29 -11.21
CA ALA A 76 21.22 23.39 -10.35
C ALA A 76 21.12 24.52 -9.29
N ASN A 77 20.25 25.50 -9.52
CA ASN A 77 20.02 26.63 -8.61
C ASN A 77 18.62 26.59 -7.95
N GLN A 78 17.92 25.45 -8.02
CA GLN A 78 16.53 25.29 -7.56
C GLN A 78 16.36 25.59 -6.06
N ASP A 79 17.39 25.36 -5.25
CA ASP A 79 17.36 25.63 -3.80
C ASP A 79 17.22 27.13 -3.46
N LYS A 80 17.50 28.01 -4.42
CA LYS A 80 17.32 29.46 -4.29
C LYS A 80 15.94 29.94 -4.78
N ALA A 81 15.13 29.03 -5.33
CA ALA A 81 13.82 29.33 -5.89
C ALA A 81 12.69 29.06 -4.87
N ASN A 82 11.61 29.83 -4.94
CA ASN A 82 10.42 29.62 -4.11
C ASN A 82 9.56 28.43 -4.63
N ALA A 83 8.55 27.99 -3.87
CA ALA A 83 7.76 26.79 -4.19
C ALA A 83 7.09 26.82 -5.58
N GLU A 84 6.58 27.97 -6.03
CA GLU A 84 5.94 28.12 -7.34
C GLU A 84 6.96 28.01 -8.47
N GLN A 85 8.12 28.64 -8.29
CA GLN A 85 9.22 28.62 -9.25
C GLN A 85 9.82 27.21 -9.35
N GLN A 86 9.96 26.50 -8.22
CA GLN A 86 10.39 25.11 -8.20
C GLN A 86 9.43 24.20 -8.98
N ALA A 87 8.12 24.38 -8.83
CA ALA A 87 7.12 23.62 -9.58
C ALA A 87 7.20 23.91 -11.09
N MET A 88 7.54 25.13 -11.49
CA MET A 88 7.73 25.48 -12.91
C MET A 88 9.02 24.87 -13.49
N ILE A 89 10.15 24.95 -12.76
CA ILE A 89 11.42 24.31 -13.14
C ILE A 89 11.21 22.80 -13.36
N ASN A 90 10.44 22.18 -12.48
CA ASN A 90 10.09 20.77 -12.53
C ASN A 90 9.29 20.39 -13.80
N ARG A 91 8.22 21.14 -14.11
CA ARG A 91 7.45 20.90 -15.37
C ARG A 91 8.31 21.06 -16.62
N LEU A 92 9.22 22.04 -16.61
CA LEU A 92 10.17 22.24 -17.71
C LEU A 92 11.19 21.10 -17.79
N ALA A 93 11.65 20.57 -16.66
CA ALA A 93 12.54 19.42 -16.65
C ALA A 93 11.89 18.18 -17.28
N ASP A 94 10.59 17.98 -17.08
CA ASP A 94 9.84 16.89 -17.70
C ASP A 94 9.72 17.07 -19.23
N GLU A 95 9.36 18.28 -19.67
CA GLU A 95 9.18 18.63 -21.09
C GLU A 95 10.49 18.50 -21.91
N PHE A 96 11.64 18.74 -21.27
CA PHE A 96 12.97 18.66 -21.88
C PHE A 96 13.78 17.43 -21.40
N SER A 97 13.11 16.41 -20.85
CA SER A 97 13.74 15.23 -20.27
C SER A 97 14.71 14.51 -21.22
N ASN A 98 14.34 14.38 -22.51
CA ASN A 98 15.18 13.76 -23.53
C ASN A 98 16.49 14.55 -23.76
N GLU A 99 16.39 15.87 -23.87
CA GLU A 99 17.54 16.76 -24.05
C GLU A 99 18.42 16.83 -22.79
N LEU A 100 17.81 16.80 -21.59
CA LEU A 100 18.53 16.78 -20.31
C LEU A 100 19.30 15.48 -20.10
N ASN A 101 18.73 14.34 -20.50
CA ASN A 101 19.43 13.05 -20.49
C ASN A 101 20.66 13.07 -21.41
N ASN A 102 20.54 13.67 -22.59
CA ASN A 102 21.68 13.85 -23.52
C ASN A 102 22.75 14.81 -22.97
N LEU A 103 22.37 15.73 -22.08
CA LEU A 103 23.29 16.62 -21.35
C LEU A 103 23.95 15.96 -20.13
N GLY A 104 23.66 14.69 -19.83
CA GLY A 104 24.17 13.98 -18.66
C GLY A 104 23.57 14.47 -17.33
N VAL A 105 22.49 15.25 -17.39
CA VAL A 105 21.77 15.74 -16.21
C VAL A 105 20.85 14.62 -15.74
N ARG A 106 21.14 14.03 -14.57
CA ARG A 106 20.29 12.98 -14.00
C ARG A 106 18.95 13.57 -13.51
N VAL A 107 17.90 13.45 -14.34
CA VAL A 107 16.51 13.84 -14.01
C VAL A 107 15.85 12.85 -13.03
N SER A 108 16.47 11.70 -12.76
CA SER A 108 15.91 10.66 -11.88
C SER A 108 15.66 11.12 -10.43
N LYS A 109 16.35 12.17 -9.94
CA LYS A 109 16.07 12.78 -8.61
C LYS A 109 14.92 13.79 -8.64
N LEU A 110 14.43 14.16 -9.83
CA LEU A 110 13.28 15.02 -10.03
C LEU A 110 12.02 14.23 -10.35
N GLU A 111 12.13 13.07 -11.01
CA GLU A 111 11.00 12.11 -11.12
C GLU A 111 10.46 11.70 -9.73
N ASP A 112 11.32 11.68 -8.70
CA ASP A 112 10.94 11.49 -7.28
C ASP A 112 10.35 12.74 -6.60
N ARG A 113 10.45 13.92 -7.21
CA ARG A 113 10.02 15.22 -6.67
C ARG A 113 8.87 15.86 -7.45
N VAL A 114 8.58 15.42 -8.68
CA VAL A 114 7.41 15.78 -9.48
C VAL A 114 6.42 14.62 -9.43
N GLY A 115 5.44 14.74 -8.54
CA GLY A 115 4.56 13.62 -8.16
C GLY A 115 4.78 13.19 -6.72
N ASN A 116 4.74 14.15 -5.78
CA ASN A 116 4.73 13.84 -4.35
C ASN A 116 3.54 12.97 -3.93
N VAL A 117 2.59 12.68 -4.83
CA VAL A 117 1.48 11.75 -4.63
C VAL A 117 1.41 10.78 -5.81
N LYS A 118 1.65 9.48 -5.54
CA LYS A 118 1.41 8.38 -6.48
C LYS A 118 0.03 7.78 -6.22
N VAL A 119 -0.82 7.75 -7.25
CA VAL A 119 -2.09 7.03 -7.20
C VAL A 119 -1.88 5.58 -7.68
N THR A 120 -2.45 4.64 -6.95
CA THR A 120 -2.47 3.20 -7.26
C THR A 120 -3.84 2.65 -6.92
N GLY A 121 -4.17 1.45 -7.37
CA GLY A 121 -5.41 0.81 -6.96
C GLY A 121 -5.51 -0.65 -7.36
N ASP A 122 -6.65 -1.21 -7.02
CA ASP A 122 -7.05 -2.53 -7.46
C ASP A 122 -8.56 -2.66 -7.54
N ALA A 123 -9.01 -3.58 -8.38
CA ALA A 123 -10.38 -4.02 -8.43
C ALA A 123 -10.43 -5.54 -8.33
N ARG A 124 -11.49 -6.06 -7.72
CA ARG A 124 -11.77 -7.49 -7.63
C ARG A 124 -13.23 -7.73 -7.96
N ILE A 125 -13.49 -8.74 -8.78
CA ILE A 125 -14.79 -9.39 -8.89
C ILE A 125 -14.64 -10.79 -8.30
N ARG A 126 -15.54 -11.17 -7.41
CA ARG A 126 -15.50 -12.44 -6.69
C ARG A 126 -16.85 -13.14 -6.80
N TYR A 127 -16.80 -14.41 -7.19
CA TYR A 127 -17.89 -15.36 -7.02
C TYR A 127 -17.50 -16.34 -5.93
N GLN A 128 -18.35 -16.51 -4.92
CA GLN A 128 -18.15 -17.48 -3.86
C GLN A 128 -19.44 -18.25 -3.62
N GLY A 129 -19.34 -19.55 -3.34
CA GLY A 129 -20.50 -20.38 -3.10
C GLY A 129 -20.19 -21.66 -2.35
N SER A 130 -21.24 -22.33 -1.92
CA SER A 130 -21.18 -23.50 -1.06
C SER A 130 -22.28 -24.50 -1.43
N GLU A 131 -22.10 -25.75 -1.03
CA GLU A 131 -23.10 -26.80 -1.27
C GLU A 131 -24.44 -26.47 -0.60
N ASP A 132 -24.40 -25.97 0.64
CA ASP A 132 -25.57 -25.51 1.38
C ASP A 132 -25.73 -23.99 1.35
N LYS A 133 -26.94 -23.54 1.70
CA LYS A 133 -27.26 -22.11 1.80
C LYS A 133 -26.71 -21.53 3.11
N GLY A 134 -26.42 -20.23 3.11
CA GLY A 134 -26.15 -19.49 4.34
C GLY A 134 -24.67 -19.41 4.74
N VAL A 135 -23.74 -20.04 4.01
CA VAL A 135 -22.30 -19.94 4.30
C VAL A 135 -21.76 -18.53 4.02
N TYR A 136 -22.10 -17.98 2.85
CA TYR A 136 -21.62 -16.67 2.41
C TYR A 136 -22.70 -15.58 2.40
N LYS A 137 -23.96 -15.97 2.24
CA LYS A 137 -25.12 -15.07 2.24
C LYS A 137 -26.34 -15.83 2.73
N ASP A 138 -27.07 -15.22 3.65
CA ASP A 138 -28.27 -15.83 4.20
C ASP A 138 -29.28 -16.19 3.10
N GLY A 139 -29.91 -17.36 3.24
CA GLY A 139 -30.85 -17.92 2.26
C GLY A 139 -30.27 -18.27 0.88
N SER A 140 -28.98 -18.05 0.63
CA SER A 140 -28.35 -18.16 -0.70
C SER A 140 -27.20 -19.16 -0.70
N LYS A 141 -27.00 -19.87 -1.82
CA LYS A 141 -25.85 -20.78 -2.01
C LYS A 141 -24.60 -20.08 -2.53
N SER A 142 -24.74 -18.84 -2.99
CA SER A 142 -23.63 -18.10 -3.57
C SER A 142 -23.80 -16.60 -3.38
N LEU A 143 -22.69 -15.89 -3.45
CA LEU A 143 -22.58 -14.44 -3.47
C LEU A 143 -21.64 -14.04 -4.62
N THR A 144 -22.06 -13.06 -5.39
CA THR A 144 -21.19 -12.39 -6.37
C THR A 144 -20.98 -10.95 -5.92
N ASP A 145 -19.76 -10.62 -5.52
CA ASP A 145 -19.40 -9.28 -5.04
C ASP A 145 -18.25 -8.66 -5.83
N GLY A 146 -18.18 -7.34 -5.78
CA GLY A 146 -17.10 -6.54 -6.34
C GLY A 146 -16.47 -5.65 -5.26
N ARG A 147 -15.17 -5.37 -5.41
CA ARG A 147 -14.44 -4.38 -4.63
C ARG A 147 -13.63 -3.48 -5.56
N ALA A 148 -13.60 -2.19 -5.28
CA ALA A 148 -12.66 -1.25 -5.87
C ALA A 148 -11.90 -0.50 -4.77
N ARG A 149 -10.60 -0.29 -4.98
CA ARG A 149 -9.72 0.47 -4.07
C ARG A 149 -8.89 1.47 -4.86
N VAL A 150 -8.80 2.68 -4.35
CA VAL A 150 -7.88 3.72 -4.85
C VAL A 150 -7.04 4.22 -3.68
N GLN A 151 -5.73 4.14 -3.82
CA GLN A 151 -4.74 4.50 -2.81
C GLN A 151 -3.86 5.65 -3.32
N PHE A 152 -3.82 6.71 -2.54
CA PHE A 152 -2.95 7.86 -2.70
C PHE A 152 -1.75 7.67 -1.78
N ASN A 153 -0.55 7.66 -2.36
CA ASN A 153 0.72 7.48 -1.66
C ASN A 153 1.50 8.77 -1.75
N ALA A 154 1.51 9.54 -0.69
CA ALA A 154 2.19 10.83 -0.64
C ALA A 154 3.58 10.70 0.00
N LYS A 155 4.63 11.14 -0.69
CA LYS A 155 5.98 11.29 -0.13
C LYS A 155 6.10 12.69 0.48
N VAL A 156 6.04 12.77 1.81
CA VAL A 156 6.11 14.04 2.55
C VAL A 156 7.55 14.56 2.56
N ASN A 157 8.52 13.66 2.74
CA ASN A 157 9.95 13.90 2.57
C ASN A 157 10.68 12.55 2.41
N ASP A 158 12.01 12.55 2.38
CA ASP A 158 12.82 11.33 2.17
C ASP A 158 12.65 10.23 3.21
N LYS A 159 12.04 10.53 4.36
CA LYS A 159 11.83 9.61 5.49
C LYS A 159 10.37 9.44 5.88
N THR A 160 9.46 10.24 5.32
CA THR A 160 8.04 10.24 5.71
C THR A 160 7.14 10.04 4.51
N ASP A 161 6.27 9.05 4.62
CA ASP A 161 5.21 8.77 3.68
C ASP A 161 3.84 8.94 4.38
N ALA A 162 2.85 9.45 3.65
CA ALA A 162 1.46 9.52 4.09
C ALA A 162 0.59 8.77 3.08
N VAL A 163 -0.32 7.92 3.55
CA VAL A 163 -1.12 7.05 2.71
C VAL A 163 -2.59 7.22 3.04
N VAL A 164 -3.41 7.41 2.01
CA VAL A 164 -4.87 7.38 2.11
C VAL A 164 -5.42 6.38 1.10
N ARG A 165 -6.31 5.47 1.52
CA ARG A 165 -7.01 4.55 0.63
C ARG A 165 -8.50 4.64 0.83
N VAL A 166 -9.21 4.79 -0.28
CA VAL A 166 -10.66 4.66 -0.35
C VAL A 166 -10.99 3.26 -0.88
N LYS A 167 -11.89 2.57 -0.18
CA LYS A 167 -12.38 1.22 -0.50
C LYS A 167 -13.90 1.28 -0.63
N GLY A 168 -14.42 0.72 -1.71
CA GLY A 168 -15.85 0.49 -1.92
C GLY A 168 -16.09 -0.96 -2.30
N GLY A 169 -17.24 -1.51 -1.89
CA GLY A 169 -17.69 -2.84 -2.26
C GLY A 169 -19.16 -2.82 -2.66
N TYR A 170 -19.56 -3.76 -3.52
CA TYR A 170 -20.93 -3.87 -4.02
C TYR A 170 -21.29 -5.33 -4.26
N GLU A 171 -22.57 -5.66 -4.12
CA GLU A 171 -23.12 -6.96 -4.53
C GLU A 171 -23.73 -6.83 -5.93
N PHE A 172 -23.47 -7.81 -6.79
CA PHE A 172 -24.06 -7.84 -8.14
C PHE A 172 -25.57 -8.13 -8.06
N GLY A 173 -26.37 -7.24 -8.66
CA GLY A 173 -27.83 -7.43 -8.77
C GLY A 173 -28.63 -7.01 -7.54
N ASP A 174 -27.99 -6.56 -6.46
CA ASP A 174 -28.67 -6.01 -5.29
C ASP A 174 -28.76 -4.48 -5.38
N ALA A 175 -29.95 -3.98 -5.72
CA ALA A 175 -30.25 -2.55 -5.76
C ALA A 175 -30.78 -1.99 -4.43
N SER A 176 -31.00 -2.85 -3.42
CA SER A 176 -31.57 -2.43 -2.14
C SER A 176 -30.55 -1.76 -1.22
N ASN A 177 -29.26 -2.02 -1.46
CA ASN A 177 -28.15 -1.50 -0.69
C ASN A 177 -27.33 -0.50 -1.52
N GLY A 178 -27.34 0.77 -1.10
CA GLY A 178 -26.42 1.77 -1.67
C GLY A 178 -24.96 1.39 -1.39
N THR A 179 -24.07 1.60 -2.37
CA THR A 179 -22.64 1.37 -2.16
C THR A 179 -22.03 2.51 -1.34
N THR A 180 -21.45 2.19 -0.18
CA THR A 180 -20.70 3.16 0.63
C THR A 180 -19.19 3.02 0.38
N ALA A 181 -18.54 4.12 0.04
CA ALA A 181 -17.08 4.19 0.00
C ALA A 181 -16.55 4.61 1.38
N LYS A 182 -15.63 3.81 1.95
CA LYS A 182 -14.99 4.06 3.25
C LYS A 182 -13.49 4.32 3.10
N ILE A 183 -12.92 5.11 4.00
CA ILE A 183 -11.46 5.24 4.16
C ILE A 183 -11.01 4.08 5.05
N ASP A 184 -10.37 3.09 4.43
CA ASP A 184 -9.85 1.91 5.13
C ASP A 184 -8.35 1.99 5.39
N ARG A 185 -7.66 3.00 4.84
CA ARG A 185 -6.29 3.38 5.24
C ARG A 185 -6.15 4.89 5.27
N ALA A 186 -5.56 5.41 6.34
CA ALA A 186 -5.20 6.80 6.54
C ALA A 186 -4.09 6.86 7.60
N TYR A 187 -2.84 6.81 7.19
CA TYR A 187 -1.71 6.72 8.12
C TYR A 187 -0.48 7.46 7.60
N VAL A 188 0.42 7.75 8.53
CA VAL A 188 1.78 8.25 8.26
C VAL A 188 2.77 7.17 8.66
N ASP A 189 3.78 6.93 7.83
CA ASP A 189 4.94 6.07 8.09
C ASP A 189 6.20 6.93 8.11
N HIS A 190 7.00 6.84 9.17
CA HIS A 190 8.24 7.59 9.32
C HIS A 190 9.42 6.66 9.61
N ARG A 191 10.52 6.86 8.88
CA ARG A 191 11.77 6.11 9.01
C ARG A 191 12.81 6.89 9.82
N PHE A 192 13.13 6.38 11.02
CA PHE A 192 14.20 6.89 11.88
C PHE A 192 15.53 6.22 11.52
N GLY A 193 16.03 6.51 10.32
CA GLY A 193 17.23 5.87 9.77
C GLY A 193 16.91 4.59 9.00
N GLN A 194 17.83 3.62 9.00
CA GLN A 194 17.72 2.42 8.17
C GLN A 194 16.93 1.28 8.83
N ASN A 195 16.93 1.22 10.17
CA ASN A 195 16.51 0.03 10.92
C ASN A 195 15.29 0.26 11.81
N VAL A 196 14.77 1.49 11.86
CA VAL A 196 13.66 1.85 12.73
C VAL A 196 12.62 2.62 11.93
N SER A 197 11.36 2.21 12.00
CA SER A 197 10.24 2.97 11.47
C SER A 197 9.03 2.94 12.38
N ALA A 198 8.19 3.96 12.32
CA ALA A 198 6.93 3.99 13.04
C ALA A 198 5.79 4.40 12.11
N LYS A 199 4.64 3.74 12.29
CA LYS A 199 3.37 4.06 11.64
C LYS A 199 2.35 4.52 12.66
N ALA A 200 1.53 5.49 12.31
CA ALA A 200 0.39 5.90 13.12
C ALA A 200 -0.81 6.28 12.25
N GLY A 201 -2.01 5.90 12.70
CA GLY A 201 -3.27 6.12 11.99
C GLY A 201 -4.02 4.82 11.74
N ARG A 202 -4.76 4.76 10.63
CA ARG A 202 -5.47 3.58 10.14
C ARG A 202 -4.65 2.87 9.07
N PHE A 203 -4.16 1.67 9.34
CA PHE A 203 -3.27 0.92 8.45
C PHE A 203 -3.57 -0.58 8.47
N ASN A 204 -2.88 -1.37 7.64
CA ASN A 204 -2.99 -2.82 7.68
C ASN A 204 -2.06 -3.38 8.76
N GLN A 205 -2.59 -4.10 9.74
CA GLN A 205 -1.80 -4.78 10.77
C GLN A 205 -1.90 -6.29 10.57
N THR A 206 -0.75 -6.96 10.51
CA THR A 206 -0.66 -8.42 10.50
C THR A 206 -0.10 -8.87 11.86
N ILE A 207 -0.81 -9.74 12.56
CA ILE A 207 -0.35 -10.35 13.81
C ILE A 207 0.18 -11.75 13.51
N GLY A 208 1.44 -12.00 13.87
CA GLY A 208 2.09 -13.29 13.60
C GLY A 208 2.26 -13.54 12.10
N GLY A 209 1.75 -14.68 11.64
CA GLY A 209 1.69 -15.08 10.23
C GLY A 209 0.38 -14.70 9.54
N GLY A 210 -0.52 -14.01 10.24
CA GLY A 210 -1.82 -13.57 9.72
C GLY A 210 -2.99 -14.50 10.04
N LEU A 211 -2.79 -15.58 10.80
CA LEU A 211 -3.88 -16.46 11.23
C LEU A 211 -4.86 -15.72 12.16
N MET A 212 -4.36 -15.03 13.18
CA MET A 212 -5.20 -14.25 14.13
C MET A 212 -5.83 -13.03 13.48
N TYR A 213 -4.99 -12.21 12.84
CA TYR A 213 -5.40 -10.91 12.32
C TYR A 213 -4.51 -10.46 11.16
N ASP A 214 -5.11 -10.07 10.05
CA ASP A 214 -4.46 -9.41 8.92
C ASP A 214 -5.45 -8.47 8.20
N ASP A 215 -5.77 -7.34 8.84
CA ASP A 215 -6.72 -6.37 8.27
C ASP A 215 -6.53 -4.95 8.83
N THR A 216 -7.53 -4.10 8.64
CA THR A 216 -7.56 -2.69 8.99
C THR A 216 -7.48 -2.45 10.50
N PHE A 217 -6.47 -1.72 10.92
CA PHE A 217 -6.15 -1.45 12.31
C PHE A 217 -5.97 0.04 12.56
N ASP A 218 -6.57 0.54 13.63
CA ASP A 218 -6.43 1.92 14.09
C ASP A 218 -5.46 1.97 15.27
N GLY A 219 -4.28 2.56 15.09
CA GLY A 219 -3.31 2.63 16.19
C GLY A 219 -1.94 3.19 15.82
N ALA A 220 -0.93 2.69 16.52
CA ALA A 220 0.47 2.96 16.25
C ALA A 220 1.27 1.65 16.21
N GLN A 221 2.27 1.60 15.33
CA GLN A 221 3.16 0.47 15.14
C GLN A 221 4.60 0.96 15.09
N LEU A 222 5.51 0.25 15.75
CA LEU A 222 6.96 0.44 15.68
C LEU A 222 7.59 -0.81 15.07
N ASN A 223 8.49 -0.62 14.11
CA ASN A 223 9.33 -1.68 13.56
C ASN A 223 10.79 -1.37 13.88
N VAL A 224 11.50 -2.37 14.38
CA VAL A 224 12.94 -2.30 14.66
C VAL A 224 13.59 -3.56 14.11
N GLY A 225 14.61 -3.41 13.27
CA GLY A 225 15.33 -4.57 12.75
C GLY A 225 16.05 -4.30 11.44
N ASN A 226 16.47 -5.38 10.80
CA ASN A 226 17.17 -5.38 9.52
C ASN A 226 16.58 -6.47 8.60
N ASP A 227 17.36 -6.87 7.60
CA ASP A 227 17.01 -7.89 6.62
C ASP A 227 16.96 -9.32 7.18
N LYS A 228 17.59 -9.57 8.34
CA LYS A 228 17.68 -10.88 8.99
C LYS A 228 16.71 -11.04 10.15
N ILE A 229 16.53 -10.00 10.97
CA ILE A 229 15.65 -10.02 12.14
C ILE A 229 14.81 -8.76 12.20
N GLN A 230 13.52 -8.92 12.48
CA GLN A 230 12.56 -7.84 12.60
C GLN A 230 11.76 -8.04 13.88
N VAL A 231 11.69 -6.98 14.67
CA VAL A 231 10.83 -6.85 15.85
C VAL A 231 9.76 -5.82 15.51
N GLN A 232 8.51 -6.15 15.77
CA GLN A 232 7.38 -5.26 15.59
C GLN A 232 6.60 -5.15 16.89
N GLY A 233 6.28 -3.92 17.30
CA GLY A 233 5.34 -3.63 18.37
C GLY A 233 4.16 -2.84 17.83
N ALA A 234 2.95 -3.09 18.31
CA ALA A 234 1.78 -2.30 17.93
C ALA A 234 0.80 -2.14 19.10
N TYR A 235 0.09 -1.01 19.13
CA TYR A 235 -1.00 -0.74 20.06
C TYR A 235 -2.15 -0.04 19.34
N GLY A 236 -3.39 -0.50 19.54
CA GLY A 236 -4.55 0.04 18.84
C GLY A 236 -5.76 -0.88 18.84
N TYR A 237 -6.56 -0.83 17.78
CA TYR A 237 -7.86 -1.51 17.66
C TYR A 237 -7.99 -2.21 16.32
N MET A 238 -8.53 -3.43 16.33
CA MET A 238 -8.93 -4.16 15.13
C MET A 238 -10.26 -3.60 14.62
N MET A 239 -10.41 -3.41 13.30
CA MET A 239 -11.57 -2.70 12.74
C MET A 239 -12.43 -3.54 11.80
N GLU A 240 -12.04 -4.77 11.51
CA GLU A 240 -12.70 -5.67 10.54
C GLU A 240 -12.79 -7.08 11.15
N GLY A 241 -13.58 -7.97 10.55
CA GLY A 241 -13.82 -9.33 11.06
C GLY A 241 -14.69 -9.32 12.33
N ALA A 242 -14.35 -10.10 13.35
CA ALA A 242 -15.13 -10.17 14.60
C ALA A 242 -15.19 -8.85 15.40
N ALA A 243 -14.39 -7.84 15.03
CA ALA A 243 -14.45 -6.49 15.60
C ALA A 243 -15.28 -5.49 14.75
N GLU A 244 -15.75 -5.90 13.56
CA GLU A 244 -16.50 -5.03 12.66
C GLU A 244 -17.82 -4.56 13.31
N GLY A 245 -18.15 -3.28 13.15
CA GLY A 245 -19.38 -2.69 13.69
C GLY A 245 -19.34 -2.29 15.17
N ASN A 246 -18.29 -2.67 15.91
CA ASN A 246 -18.17 -2.31 17.32
C ASN A 246 -18.03 -0.80 17.56
N ALA A 247 -18.75 -0.31 18.58
CA ALA A 247 -18.45 0.99 19.17
C ALA A 247 -17.08 0.96 19.86
N LYS A 248 -16.38 2.10 19.95
CA LYS A 248 -15.05 2.18 20.57
C LYS A 248 -15.00 1.66 22.01
N SER A 249 -16.08 1.85 22.78
CA SER A 249 -16.18 1.36 24.16
C SER A 249 -16.25 -0.17 24.26
N ASP A 250 -16.73 -0.82 23.21
CA ASP A 250 -16.87 -2.28 23.12
C ASP A 250 -15.69 -2.91 22.36
N ASN A 251 -14.97 -2.16 21.52
CA ASN A 251 -13.86 -2.67 20.73
C ASN A 251 -12.60 -2.91 21.62
N PRO A 252 -12.13 -4.17 21.77
CA PRO A 252 -10.92 -4.47 22.53
C PRO A 252 -9.70 -3.73 21.98
N SER A 253 -8.97 -3.07 22.87
CA SER A 253 -7.62 -2.61 22.55
C SER A 253 -6.66 -3.79 22.51
N VAL A 254 -5.67 -3.71 21.62
CA VAL A 254 -4.69 -4.75 21.35
C VAL A 254 -3.30 -4.19 21.61
N SER A 255 -2.52 -4.87 22.44
CA SER A 255 -1.07 -4.66 22.58
C SER A 255 -0.35 -5.85 21.98
N TYR A 256 0.51 -5.63 20.99
CA TYR A 256 1.19 -6.69 20.24
C TYR A 256 2.70 -6.51 20.25
N VAL A 257 3.44 -7.61 20.38
CA VAL A 257 4.86 -7.70 20.07
C VAL A 257 5.15 -8.99 19.31
N GLY A 258 5.87 -8.87 18.20
CA GLY A 258 6.27 -10.00 17.37
C GLY A 258 7.74 -9.91 16.97
N VAL A 259 8.37 -11.06 16.83
CA VAL A 259 9.72 -11.20 16.30
C VAL A 259 9.67 -12.16 15.12
N LYS A 260 10.31 -11.79 14.01
CA LYS A 260 10.50 -12.65 12.84
C LYS A 260 11.96 -12.63 12.43
N GLY A 261 12.53 -13.81 12.20
CA GLY A 261 13.92 -13.98 11.79
C GLY A 261 14.05 -14.89 10.58
N LYS A 262 14.99 -14.59 9.69
CA LYS A 262 15.43 -15.49 8.63
C LYS A 262 16.39 -16.52 9.19
N ILE A 263 16.22 -17.77 8.80
CA ILE A 263 17.15 -18.88 9.04
C ILE A 263 17.69 -19.29 7.67
N GLY A 264 18.93 -18.89 7.37
CA GLY A 264 19.50 -19.04 6.02
C GLY A 264 18.79 -18.17 4.99
N GLN A 265 18.76 -18.63 3.73
CA GLN A 265 18.15 -17.89 2.60
C GLN A 265 16.71 -18.35 2.32
N GLU A 266 16.33 -19.54 2.77
CA GLU A 266 15.10 -20.24 2.36
C GLU A 266 14.03 -20.26 3.45
N SER A 267 14.41 -20.00 4.71
CA SER A 267 13.47 -20.16 5.84
C SER A 267 13.31 -18.87 6.63
N SER A 268 12.13 -18.72 7.24
CA SER A 268 11.92 -17.77 8.33
C SER A 268 11.08 -18.39 9.42
N VAL A 269 11.31 -17.96 10.65
CA VAL A 269 10.50 -18.31 11.82
C VAL A 269 10.10 -17.04 12.54
N GLY A 270 8.94 -17.10 13.18
CA GLY A 270 8.44 -15.99 13.98
C GLY A 270 7.71 -16.48 15.21
N GLY A 271 7.64 -15.59 16.20
CA GLY A 271 6.86 -15.76 17.40
C GLY A 271 6.25 -14.42 17.80
N PHE A 272 5.09 -14.47 18.43
CA PHE A 272 4.43 -13.27 18.91
C PHE A 272 3.70 -13.46 20.24
N TYR A 273 3.45 -12.33 20.88
CA TYR A 273 2.56 -12.17 22.02
C TYR A 273 1.61 -11.00 21.74
N SER A 274 0.34 -11.19 22.06
CA SER A 274 -0.70 -10.17 21.94
C SER A 274 -1.58 -10.19 23.19
N ARG A 275 -1.93 -9.02 23.71
CA ARG A 275 -2.88 -8.85 24.80
C ARG A 275 -4.06 -8.04 24.32
N LEU A 276 -5.25 -8.62 24.46
CA LEU A 276 -6.53 -7.95 24.21
C LEU A 276 -7.10 -7.48 25.56
N SER A 277 -7.58 -6.24 25.61
CA SER A 277 -8.39 -5.77 26.74
C SER A 277 -9.76 -6.43 26.73
N SER A 278 -10.52 -6.25 27.81
CA SER A 278 -11.94 -6.62 27.79
C SER A 278 -12.69 -5.83 26.71
N GLY A 279 -13.75 -6.43 26.18
CA GLY A 279 -14.62 -5.84 25.16
C GLY A 279 -15.63 -6.86 24.64
N LYS A 280 -16.18 -6.61 23.46
CA LYS A 280 -17.08 -7.54 22.75
C LYS A 280 -16.49 -7.86 21.40
N LEU A 281 -16.47 -9.14 21.06
CA LEU A 281 -16.20 -9.60 19.70
C LEU A 281 -17.42 -10.39 19.24
N GLU A 282 -17.84 -10.12 18.00
CA GLU A 282 -18.97 -10.78 17.38
C GLU A 282 -18.55 -12.17 16.88
N HIS A 283 -19.11 -13.21 17.48
CA HIS A 283 -18.91 -14.59 17.05
C HIS A 283 -20.28 -15.19 16.69
N ASN A 284 -20.52 -15.48 15.42
CA ASN A 284 -21.74 -16.11 14.91
C ASN A 284 -23.05 -15.40 15.29
N GLY A 285 -23.07 -14.08 15.14
CA GLY A 285 -24.22 -13.23 15.45
C GLY A 285 -24.53 -13.12 16.94
N ALA A 286 -23.62 -13.58 17.80
CA ALA A 286 -23.67 -13.39 19.24
C ALA A 286 -22.45 -12.56 19.70
N SER A 287 -22.71 -11.42 20.34
CA SER A 287 -21.67 -10.65 21.02
C SER A 287 -21.15 -11.44 22.21
N VAL A 288 -19.91 -11.93 22.13
CA VAL A 288 -19.25 -12.58 23.26
C VAL A 288 -18.48 -11.51 24.02
N ALA A 289 -18.88 -11.26 25.27
CA ALA A 289 -18.06 -10.48 26.18
C ALA A 289 -16.72 -11.20 26.35
N THR A 290 -15.65 -10.62 25.84
CA THR A 290 -14.31 -11.14 26.05
C THR A 290 -13.74 -10.44 27.27
N ASP A 291 -13.37 -11.21 28.29
CA ASP A 291 -12.41 -10.75 29.29
C ASP A 291 -11.02 -10.59 28.64
N HIS A 292 -10.06 -10.06 29.40
CA HIS A 292 -8.69 -9.91 28.92
C HIS A 292 -8.14 -11.24 28.36
N GLN A 293 -7.57 -11.23 27.17
CA GLN A 293 -6.98 -12.41 26.54
C GLN A 293 -5.50 -12.21 26.25
N ASN A 294 -4.67 -13.18 26.65
CA ASN A 294 -3.25 -13.22 26.33
C ASN A 294 -3.01 -14.29 25.27
N VAL A 295 -2.74 -13.88 24.05
CA VAL A 295 -2.53 -14.74 22.88
C VAL A 295 -1.04 -14.82 22.57
N TYR A 296 -0.55 -16.02 22.29
CA TYR A 296 0.79 -16.22 21.76
C TYR A 296 0.74 -17.20 20.59
N GLY A 297 1.71 -17.08 19.70
CA GLY A 297 1.79 -17.96 18.55
C GLY A 297 3.16 -17.99 17.91
N PHE A 298 3.33 -18.96 17.03
CA PHE A 298 4.57 -19.24 16.31
C PHE A 298 4.25 -19.53 14.86
N ASN A 299 5.09 -19.06 13.96
CA ASN A 299 4.99 -19.38 12.54
C ASN A 299 6.35 -19.81 11.99
N ALA A 300 6.29 -20.62 10.94
CA ALA A 300 7.44 -21.02 10.17
C ALA A 300 7.08 -20.99 8.69
N ASP A 301 8.01 -20.53 7.88
CA ASP A 301 7.88 -20.43 6.43
C ASP A 301 9.18 -20.93 5.80
N PHE A 302 9.07 -21.79 4.82
CA PHE A 302 10.16 -22.32 4.00
C PHE A 302 9.80 -22.11 2.54
N ARG A 303 10.71 -21.50 1.78
CA ARG A 303 10.62 -21.29 0.34
C ARG A 303 11.94 -21.62 -0.31
N LYS A 304 11.91 -22.60 -1.19
CA LYS A 304 13.05 -22.97 -2.05
C LYS A 304 12.54 -23.21 -3.47
N ASP A 305 13.15 -22.50 -4.41
CA ASP A 305 12.77 -22.51 -5.83
C ASP A 305 11.30 -22.13 -6.05
N LYS A 306 10.44 -23.11 -6.28
CA LYS A 306 8.99 -22.96 -6.43
C LYS A 306 8.22 -23.62 -5.30
N VAL A 307 8.89 -24.29 -4.37
CA VAL A 307 8.25 -25.01 -3.27
C VAL A 307 8.08 -24.07 -2.09
N TRP A 308 6.87 -24.04 -1.56
CA TRP A 308 6.54 -23.40 -0.29
C TRP A 308 6.04 -24.44 0.71
N VAL A 309 6.50 -24.33 1.95
CA VAL A 309 5.94 -25.02 3.10
C VAL A 309 5.81 -24.00 4.21
N GLY A 310 4.66 -23.93 4.87
CA GLY A 310 4.49 -22.98 5.96
C GLY A 310 3.35 -23.34 6.87
N GLY A 311 3.31 -22.67 8.02
CA GLY A 311 2.26 -22.86 8.99
C GLY A 311 2.36 -21.86 10.13
N GLU A 312 1.27 -21.76 10.86
CA GLU A 312 1.17 -20.93 12.05
C GLU A 312 0.35 -21.68 13.10
N TRP A 313 0.74 -21.55 14.35
CA TRP A 313 -0.02 -22.04 15.50
C TRP A 313 -0.17 -20.90 16.51
N LEU A 314 -1.33 -20.81 17.16
CA LEU A 314 -1.59 -19.84 18.21
C LEU A 314 -2.55 -20.38 19.28
N LYS A 315 -2.53 -19.73 20.45
CA LYS A 315 -3.41 -20.05 21.58
C LYS A 315 -3.61 -18.84 22.48
N ALA A 316 -4.82 -18.70 23.05
CA ALA A 316 -5.06 -17.84 24.20
C ALA A 316 -4.83 -18.59 25.52
N SER A 317 -3.94 -18.06 26.38
CA SER A 317 -3.40 -18.74 27.58
C SER A 317 -4.48 -19.22 28.53
N ASP A 318 -5.45 -18.35 28.82
CA ASP A 318 -6.45 -18.53 29.88
C ASP A 318 -7.85 -18.85 29.34
N VAL A 319 -7.93 -19.24 28.06
CA VAL A 319 -9.19 -19.57 27.39
C VAL A 319 -9.16 -21.04 27.00
N ALA A 320 -10.13 -21.81 27.52
CA ALA A 320 -10.29 -23.21 27.15
C ALA A 320 -10.62 -23.34 25.65
N ASN A 321 -10.12 -24.38 24.98
CA ASN A 321 -10.39 -24.64 23.56
C ASN A 321 -10.07 -23.46 22.63
N SER A 322 -8.93 -22.79 22.85
CA SER A 322 -8.52 -21.58 22.12
C SER A 322 -7.39 -21.76 21.11
N GLN A 323 -7.02 -23.01 20.82
CA GLN A 323 -5.92 -23.29 19.90
C GLN A 323 -6.39 -23.20 18.46
N ALA A 324 -5.57 -22.60 17.60
CA ALA A 324 -5.72 -22.68 16.16
C ALA A 324 -4.37 -22.91 15.48
N TRP A 325 -4.39 -23.60 14.35
CA TRP A 325 -3.22 -23.71 13.50
C TRP A 325 -3.57 -23.93 12.03
N THR A 326 -2.61 -23.56 11.19
CA THR A 326 -2.59 -23.88 9.77
C THR A 326 -1.28 -24.57 9.41
N ALA A 327 -1.34 -25.43 8.40
CA ALA A 327 -0.15 -25.95 7.74
C ALA A 327 -0.45 -26.10 6.26
N GLY A 328 0.52 -25.75 5.42
CA GLY A 328 0.34 -25.74 3.99
C GLY A 328 1.60 -26.09 3.22
N VAL A 329 1.36 -26.54 2.00
CA VAL A 329 2.37 -26.76 0.98
C VAL A 329 1.92 -26.11 -0.31
N GLY A 330 2.86 -25.65 -1.11
CA GLY A 330 2.55 -24.99 -2.38
C GLY A 330 3.67 -25.16 -3.39
N TYR A 331 3.30 -25.02 -4.66
CA TYR A 331 4.22 -25.04 -5.77
C TYR A 331 3.90 -23.93 -6.77
N GLY A 332 4.91 -23.15 -7.12
CA GLY A 332 4.82 -22.05 -8.08
C GLY A 332 5.29 -20.73 -7.47
N ASN A 333 5.32 -19.70 -8.31
CA ASN A 333 5.80 -18.37 -7.96
C ASN A 333 4.87 -17.34 -8.63
N TYR A 334 3.59 -17.35 -8.24
CA TYR A 334 2.61 -16.41 -8.77
C TYR A 334 3.02 -14.97 -8.46
N ASP A 335 2.98 -14.13 -9.48
CA ASP A 335 3.20 -12.70 -9.39
C ASP A 335 2.26 -12.03 -10.39
N ILE A 336 1.15 -11.46 -9.90
CA ILE A 336 0.13 -10.84 -10.75
C ILE A 336 0.71 -9.77 -11.70
N ALA A 337 1.85 -9.15 -11.35
CA ALA A 337 2.50 -8.15 -12.21
C ALA A 337 3.21 -8.78 -13.43
N LYS A 338 3.32 -10.11 -13.48
CA LYS A 338 4.02 -10.86 -14.52
C LYS A 338 3.11 -11.92 -15.12
N LYS A 339 2.67 -11.67 -16.35
CA LYS A 339 1.91 -12.62 -17.16
C LYS A 339 2.53 -14.03 -17.16
N GLY A 340 1.67 -15.04 -17.07
CA GLY A 340 2.02 -16.46 -17.18
C GLY A 340 2.62 -17.05 -15.90
N THR A 341 2.80 -16.25 -14.84
CA THR A 341 3.16 -16.79 -13.53
C THR A 341 1.94 -17.40 -12.84
N TRP A 342 2.20 -18.40 -12.00
CA TRP A 342 1.17 -19.18 -11.34
C TRP A 342 1.68 -19.84 -10.08
N ASP A 343 0.76 -20.21 -9.20
CA ASP A 343 1.01 -21.14 -8.12
C ASP A 343 -0.23 -21.98 -7.78
N VAL A 344 0.01 -23.08 -7.09
CA VAL A 344 -1.01 -23.91 -6.45
C VAL A 344 -0.64 -24.14 -5.00
N LYS A 345 -1.62 -24.15 -4.10
CA LYS A 345 -1.41 -24.39 -2.68
C LYS A 345 -2.47 -25.33 -2.13
N GLY A 346 -2.07 -26.15 -1.17
CA GLY A 346 -2.96 -26.93 -0.32
C GLY A 346 -2.70 -26.56 1.13
N GLN A 347 -3.74 -26.23 1.87
CA GLN A 347 -3.65 -25.81 3.26
C GLN A 347 -4.68 -26.54 4.11
N TYR A 348 -4.26 -26.93 5.30
CA TYR A 348 -5.13 -27.47 6.32
C TYR A 348 -5.30 -26.45 7.44
N PHE A 349 -6.54 -26.36 7.94
CA PHE A 349 -6.93 -25.49 9.03
C PHE A 349 -7.48 -26.33 10.17
N ASN A 350 -7.15 -25.94 11.40
CA ASN A 350 -7.77 -26.48 12.60
C ASN A 350 -7.88 -25.37 13.64
N GLN A 351 -9.11 -24.96 13.92
CA GLN A 351 -9.50 -23.91 14.84
C GLN A 351 -10.47 -24.49 15.85
N LYS A 352 -10.11 -24.41 17.13
CA LYS A 352 -11.01 -24.76 18.22
C LYS A 352 -12.06 -23.66 18.43
N ALA A 353 -13.15 -24.02 19.11
CA ALA A 353 -14.34 -23.17 19.27
C ALA A 353 -14.09 -21.78 19.88
N ASN A 354 -13.01 -21.58 20.63
CA ASN A 354 -12.66 -20.29 21.24
C ASN A 354 -11.31 -19.77 20.74
N ALA A 355 -10.87 -20.19 19.56
CA ALA A 355 -9.61 -19.72 18.99
C ALA A 355 -9.66 -18.19 18.73
N PRO A 356 -8.64 -17.42 19.13
CA PRO A 356 -8.66 -15.97 18.98
C PRO A 356 -8.38 -15.55 17.52
N ILE A 357 -9.28 -15.89 16.61
CA ILE A 357 -9.27 -15.52 15.20
C ILE A 357 -10.26 -14.39 15.01
N VAL A 358 -9.78 -13.24 14.53
CA VAL A 358 -10.62 -12.04 14.37
C VAL A 358 -10.84 -11.72 12.90
N SER A 359 -9.77 -11.64 12.09
CA SER A 359 -9.85 -11.47 10.62
C SER A 359 -8.61 -12.09 9.98
N SER A 360 -8.72 -13.28 9.41
CA SER A 360 -7.56 -14.04 8.94
C SER A 360 -7.12 -13.62 7.54
N THR A 361 -5.82 -13.76 7.25
CA THR A 361 -5.26 -13.59 5.89
C THR A 361 -5.77 -14.65 4.90
N TRP A 362 -6.25 -15.79 5.42
CA TRP A 362 -6.59 -16.97 4.63
C TRP A 362 -8.05 -16.98 4.17
N ASP A 363 -8.27 -17.48 2.95
CA ASP A 363 -9.58 -17.55 2.29
C ASP A 363 -10.44 -18.75 2.76
N GLN A 364 -10.47 -19.02 4.06
CA GLN A 364 -11.37 -20.03 4.63
C GLN A 364 -12.80 -19.49 4.70
N ALA A 365 -13.78 -20.33 4.38
CA ALA A 365 -15.19 -19.95 4.51
C ALA A 365 -15.67 -19.95 5.96
N TYR A 366 -14.99 -20.69 6.84
CA TYR A 366 -15.43 -20.96 8.19
C TYR A 366 -14.43 -20.44 9.22
N ASP A 367 -14.95 -19.74 10.22
CA ASP A 367 -14.24 -19.30 11.41
C ASP A 367 -15.23 -19.17 12.58
N LEU A 368 -14.88 -18.45 13.65
CA LEU A 368 -15.77 -18.25 14.79
C LEU A 368 -16.97 -17.33 14.50
N THR A 369 -16.95 -16.58 13.39
CA THR A 369 -18.05 -15.71 12.99
C THR A 369 -19.20 -16.47 12.35
N ASN A 370 -19.02 -17.74 12.01
CA ASN A 370 -20.07 -18.56 11.38
C ASN A 370 -20.05 -20.05 11.75
N THR A 371 -19.23 -20.46 12.73
CA THR A 371 -19.25 -21.80 13.33
C THR A 371 -19.19 -21.72 14.86
N ASN A 372 -20.11 -22.43 15.54
CA ASN A 372 -20.18 -22.43 17.01
C ASN A 372 -19.18 -23.40 17.67
N ASN A 373 -18.72 -24.42 16.96
CA ASN A 373 -17.88 -25.49 17.50
C ASN A 373 -16.46 -25.43 16.94
N GLY A 374 -16.04 -24.31 16.34
CA GLY A 374 -14.79 -24.21 15.59
C GLY A 374 -14.83 -25.01 14.28
N TYR A 375 -13.69 -25.06 13.60
CA TYR A 375 -13.57 -25.51 12.22
C TYR A 375 -12.29 -26.33 12.00
N LYS A 376 -12.36 -27.36 11.16
CA LYS A 376 -11.20 -28.02 10.56
C LYS A 376 -11.51 -28.44 9.13
N GLY A 377 -10.54 -28.33 8.24
CA GLY A 377 -10.76 -28.62 6.83
C GLY A 377 -9.57 -28.29 5.96
N TYR A 378 -9.68 -28.59 4.68
CA TYR A 378 -8.65 -28.31 3.69
C TYR A 378 -9.12 -27.24 2.72
N VAL A 379 -8.19 -26.42 2.24
CA VAL A 379 -8.42 -25.50 1.12
C VAL A 379 -7.31 -25.71 0.09
N ALA A 380 -7.71 -25.97 -1.15
CA ALA A 380 -6.82 -25.96 -2.30
C ALA A 380 -7.02 -24.65 -3.07
N THR A 381 -5.95 -23.95 -3.43
CA THR A 381 -6.00 -22.72 -4.21
C THR A 381 -5.12 -22.80 -5.44
N VAL A 382 -5.50 -22.07 -6.49
CA VAL A 382 -4.70 -21.85 -7.69
C VAL A 382 -4.77 -20.37 -8.06
N ASP A 383 -3.63 -19.80 -8.39
CA ASP A 383 -3.48 -18.44 -8.87
C ASP A 383 -2.79 -18.43 -10.24
N TYR A 384 -3.26 -17.61 -11.16
CA TYR A 384 -2.71 -17.48 -12.52
C TYR A 384 -2.78 -16.05 -13.03
N ALA A 385 -1.65 -15.49 -13.48
CA ALA A 385 -1.58 -14.16 -14.07
C ALA A 385 -1.90 -14.24 -15.57
N VAL A 386 -3.12 -13.89 -15.97
CA VAL A 386 -3.56 -13.96 -17.37
C VAL A 386 -2.89 -12.88 -18.25
N GLN A 387 -2.62 -11.72 -17.67
CA GLN A 387 -1.87 -10.61 -18.25
C GLN A 387 -1.13 -9.89 -17.11
N ASP A 388 -0.25 -8.95 -17.45
CA ASP A 388 0.37 -8.10 -16.44
C ASP A 388 -0.72 -7.32 -15.69
N ASN A 389 -0.69 -7.45 -14.36
CA ASN A 389 -1.64 -6.87 -13.42
C ASN A 389 -3.08 -7.40 -13.52
N VAL A 390 -3.31 -8.51 -14.20
CA VAL A 390 -4.62 -9.20 -14.27
C VAL A 390 -4.46 -10.65 -13.86
N GLY A 391 -5.14 -11.05 -12.78
CA GLY A 391 -5.02 -12.36 -12.17
C GLY A 391 -6.35 -13.07 -12.03
N LEU A 392 -6.33 -14.39 -12.22
CA LEU A 392 -7.40 -15.30 -11.84
C LEU A 392 -6.98 -16.07 -10.60
N SER A 393 -7.89 -16.16 -9.63
CA SER A 393 -7.71 -16.98 -8.43
C SER A 393 -8.90 -17.91 -8.30
N ALA A 394 -8.66 -19.18 -7.98
CA ALA A 394 -9.71 -20.12 -7.64
C ALA A 394 -9.36 -20.91 -6.38
N GLY A 395 -10.36 -21.24 -5.58
CA GLY A 395 -10.21 -21.98 -4.35
C GLY A 395 -11.34 -22.98 -4.15
N TYR A 396 -11.01 -24.13 -3.55
CA TYR A 396 -11.98 -25.15 -3.15
C TYR A 396 -11.67 -25.62 -1.73
N GLY A 397 -12.64 -25.46 -0.84
CA GLY A 397 -12.61 -25.95 0.53
C GLY A 397 -13.36 -27.26 0.64
N PHE A 398 -12.72 -28.27 1.25
CA PHE A 398 -13.26 -29.63 1.30
C PHE A 398 -12.95 -30.37 2.59
N ASN A 399 -13.76 -31.40 2.87
CA ASN A 399 -13.71 -32.15 4.13
C ASN A 399 -13.79 -31.19 5.33
N SER A 400 -14.64 -30.18 5.17
CA SER A 400 -14.91 -29.14 6.16
C SER A 400 -15.76 -29.75 7.27
N LYS A 401 -15.31 -29.63 8.51
CA LYS A 401 -16.00 -30.16 9.69
C LYS A 401 -15.91 -29.18 10.83
N ASP A 402 -16.89 -29.21 11.72
CA ASP A 402 -16.73 -28.60 13.02
C ASP A 402 -15.84 -29.47 13.94
N GLN A 403 -15.48 -28.97 15.13
CA GLN A 403 -14.64 -29.77 16.05
C GLN A 403 -15.36 -30.98 16.65
N SER A 404 -16.70 -31.02 16.61
CA SER A 404 -17.49 -32.20 17.00
C SER A 404 -17.46 -33.30 15.94
N GLY A 405 -16.99 -32.98 14.73
CA GLY A 405 -16.92 -33.89 13.59
C GLY A 405 -18.14 -33.84 12.69
N LYS A 406 -19.06 -32.89 12.91
CA LYS A 406 -20.19 -32.65 12.02
C LYS A 406 -19.68 -32.05 10.71
N ASP A 407 -20.15 -32.59 9.59
CA ASP A 407 -19.81 -32.07 8.27
C ASP A 407 -20.36 -30.66 8.09
N LEU A 408 -19.53 -29.81 7.50
CA LEU A 408 -19.84 -28.47 7.00
C LEU A 408 -19.76 -28.53 5.48
N SER A 409 -20.46 -27.63 4.81
CA SER A 409 -20.51 -27.61 3.35
C SER A 409 -19.12 -27.45 2.73
N ASP A 410 -18.88 -28.15 1.63
CA ASP A 410 -17.79 -27.78 0.75
C ASP A 410 -18.08 -26.40 0.13
N PHE A 411 -17.02 -25.64 -0.14
CA PHE A 411 -17.13 -24.28 -0.65
C PHE A 411 -16.13 -24.02 -1.77
N TYR A 412 -16.46 -23.04 -2.60
CA TYR A 412 -15.64 -22.65 -3.72
C TYR A 412 -15.61 -21.13 -3.88
N ARG A 413 -14.52 -20.66 -4.47
CA ARG A 413 -14.30 -19.25 -4.75
C ARG A 413 -13.61 -19.10 -6.09
N ALA A 414 -14.02 -18.11 -6.86
CA ALA A 414 -13.36 -17.67 -8.07
C ALA A 414 -13.25 -16.15 -8.07
N GLU A 415 -12.09 -15.62 -8.43
CA GLU A 415 -11.83 -14.20 -8.47
C GLU A 415 -11.17 -13.78 -9.77
N LEU A 416 -11.53 -12.57 -10.20
CA LEU A 416 -10.82 -11.81 -11.20
C LEU A 416 -10.28 -10.55 -10.54
N ASN A 417 -8.95 -10.44 -10.52
CA ASN A 417 -8.19 -9.43 -9.79
C ASN A 417 -7.46 -8.51 -10.78
N TYR A 418 -7.52 -7.20 -10.54
CA TYR A 418 -6.86 -6.16 -11.33
C TYR A 418 -6.00 -5.30 -10.42
N LYS A 419 -4.79 -4.93 -10.86
CA LYS A 419 -3.96 -3.88 -10.23
C LYS A 419 -3.68 -2.76 -11.23
N PHE A 420 -3.59 -1.52 -10.76
CA PHE A 420 -3.27 -0.36 -11.60
C PHE A 420 -2.54 0.74 -10.84
#